data_AF-A0A1B2EMY0-F1
#
_entry.id   AF-A0A1B2EMY0-F1
#
_cell.length_a   1.000
_cell.length_b   1.000
_cell.length_c   1.000
_cell.angle_alpha   90.00
_cell.angle_beta   90.00
_cell.angle_gamma   90.00
#
_symmetry.space_group_name_H-M   'P 1'
#
loop_
_entity.id
_entity.type
_entity.pdbx_description
1 polymer ?
#
loop_
_entity_poly.entity_id
_entity_poly.type
_entity_poly.pdbx_seq_one_letter_code
_entity_poly.pdbx_strand_id
1 'polypeptide(L)'
;MTDRMAEIRAYNTRQGHILAGRAIPSADELLRLMPFFEDSIREDVLEWVKGEIARLERLNPPERRALLPFQGLLNNLEDSDVVGAKLAQRIDMLMLALAEEDREGRLRCTVYQAALGQRASMITLACNAATALAASAETSPEPTLVDLTLAWAALGWLAALATDDAFVPLSDHPRPERFESSVDTALWHGRAIVRFLSGEAPPKVLLRQRYRDNATQHCDAAERKQWLIRQAGGVLEEDFVADWLGMSLPELRRYTEGGDLIAVDMDGRAVYPAFQLKNPTTVLDVRKILSVMPIRSSWMRLEWFLTPASVLGGDTPWQALRAGWREAVLDLARSHGAE
;
A
#
# COMPACT_ATOMS: atom_id res chain seq x y z
N MET A 1 24.77 8.08 -20.14
CA MET A 1 25.23 7.47 -18.86
C MET A 1 25.85 8.47 -17.90
N THR A 2 26.73 9.38 -18.35
CA THR A 2 27.38 10.40 -17.50
C THR A 2 26.39 11.35 -16.82
N ASP A 3 25.29 11.69 -17.48
CA ASP A 3 24.26 12.61 -16.98
C ASP A 3 23.45 12.02 -15.81
N ARG A 4 22.93 10.80 -15.98
CA ARG A 4 22.20 10.07 -14.93
C ARG A 4 23.00 9.87 -13.64
N MET A 5 24.32 9.65 -13.73
CA MET A 5 25.15 9.56 -12.52
C MET A 5 25.34 10.91 -11.83
N ALA A 6 25.32 12.03 -12.57
CA ALA A 6 25.35 13.35 -11.98
C ALA A 6 24.03 13.65 -11.25
N GLU A 7 22.88 13.30 -11.84
CA GLU A 7 21.57 13.41 -11.20
C GLU A 7 21.49 12.60 -9.90
N ILE A 8 21.94 11.34 -9.91
CA ILE A 8 21.97 10.48 -8.70
C ILE A 8 22.85 11.11 -7.60
N ARG A 9 24.02 11.66 -7.96
CA ARG A 9 24.89 12.34 -6.98
C ARG A 9 24.25 13.60 -6.41
N ALA A 10 23.58 14.40 -7.24
CA ALA A 10 22.86 15.59 -6.81
C ALA A 10 21.71 15.21 -5.86
N TYR A 11 20.93 14.19 -6.21
CA TYR A 11 19.86 13.63 -5.38
C TYR A 11 20.37 13.17 -4.01
N ASN A 12 21.42 12.35 -3.98
CA ASN A 12 22.01 11.85 -2.73
C ASN A 12 22.61 12.98 -1.88
N THR A 13 23.23 13.98 -2.51
CA THR A 13 23.76 15.15 -1.81
C THR A 13 22.63 15.96 -1.18
N ARG A 14 21.55 16.20 -1.93
CA ARG A 14 20.35 16.90 -1.45
C ARG A 14 19.70 16.15 -0.28
N GLN A 15 19.54 14.84 -0.41
CA GLN A 15 19.04 13.97 0.66
C GLN A 15 19.90 14.08 1.93
N GLY A 16 21.23 14.04 1.79
CA GLY A 16 22.16 14.19 2.90
C GLY A 16 22.05 15.56 3.60
N HIS A 17 21.78 16.64 2.86
CA HIS A 17 21.53 17.96 3.46
C HIS A 17 20.23 18.00 4.27
N ILE A 18 19.17 17.32 3.82
CA ILE A 18 17.88 17.25 4.50
C ILE A 18 17.99 16.44 5.80
N LEU A 19 18.60 15.25 5.72
CA LEU A 19 18.82 14.39 6.89
C LEU A 19 19.73 15.03 7.95
N ALA A 20 20.68 15.87 7.53
CA ALA A 20 21.59 16.56 8.43
C ALA A 20 21.03 17.90 8.97
N GLY A 21 19.74 18.21 8.77
CA GLY A 21 19.12 19.44 9.25
C GLY A 21 19.61 20.72 8.57
N ARG A 22 20.29 20.62 7.42
CA ARG A 22 20.89 21.78 6.72
C ARG A 22 19.97 22.40 5.68
N ALA A 23 18.92 21.69 5.29
CA ALA A 23 17.94 22.19 4.34
C ALA A 23 16.58 21.54 4.57
N ILE A 24 15.53 22.36 4.50
CA ILE A 24 14.17 21.86 4.48
C ILE A 24 13.84 21.30 3.09
N PRO A 25 13.18 20.13 2.97
CA PRO A 25 12.71 19.66 1.67
C PRO A 25 11.57 20.56 1.16
N SER A 26 11.35 20.62 -0.14
CA SER A 26 10.12 21.19 -0.71
C SER A 26 8.97 20.18 -0.66
N ALA A 27 7.73 20.64 -0.86
CA ALA A 27 6.58 19.74 -0.94
C ALA A 27 6.68 18.71 -2.09
N ASP A 28 7.27 19.14 -3.23
CA ASP A 28 7.52 18.27 -4.38
C ASP A 28 8.67 17.28 -4.13
N GLU A 29 9.72 17.69 -3.40
CA GLU A 29 10.77 16.78 -2.94
C GLU A 29 10.21 15.68 -2.03
N LEU A 30 9.34 16.06 -1.08
CA LEU A 30 8.64 15.11 -0.21
C LEU A 30 7.74 14.16 -1.00
N LEU A 31 7.02 14.66 -2.02
CA LEU A 31 6.22 13.83 -2.92
C LEU A 31 7.09 12.79 -3.66
N ARG A 32 8.35 13.13 -3.95
CA ARG A 32 9.36 12.27 -4.58
C ARG A 32 10.15 11.41 -3.58
N LEU A 33 9.59 11.21 -2.39
CA LEU A 33 10.15 10.35 -1.34
C LEU A 33 11.49 10.86 -0.78
N MET A 34 11.80 12.16 -0.90
CA MET A 34 12.85 12.73 -0.06
C MET A 34 12.45 12.62 1.41
N PRO A 35 13.41 12.40 2.31
CA PRO A 35 13.13 12.26 3.73
C PRO A 35 12.59 13.58 4.30
N PHE A 36 11.94 13.46 5.45
CA PHE A 36 11.63 14.62 6.27
C PHE A 36 12.91 15.26 6.81
N PHE A 37 12.85 16.56 7.12
CA PHE A 37 13.92 17.28 7.82
C PHE A 37 14.34 16.51 9.09
N GLU A 38 15.64 16.23 9.20
CA GLU A 38 16.22 15.41 10.29
C GLU A 38 15.56 14.04 10.48
N ASP A 39 14.99 13.47 9.41
CA ASP A 39 14.24 12.20 9.42
C ASP A 39 13.06 12.21 10.41
N SER A 40 12.50 13.39 10.68
CA SER A 40 11.42 13.58 11.65
C SER A 40 10.31 14.43 11.04
N ILE A 41 9.13 13.82 10.89
CA ILE A 41 7.92 14.55 10.48
C ILE A 41 7.63 15.73 11.42
N ARG A 42 7.90 15.58 12.71
CA ARG A 42 7.67 16.65 13.70
C ARG A 42 8.62 17.82 13.44
N GLU A 43 9.91 17.57 13.26
CA GLU A 43 10.89 18.63 13.03
C GLU A 43 10.68 19.31 11.67
N ASP A 44 10.28 18.56 10.64
CA ASP A 44 9.93 19.12 9.33
C ASP A 44 8.72 20.06 9.42
N VAL A 45 7.65 19.65 10.10
CA VAL A 45 6.47 20.50 10.32
C VAL A 45 6.89 21.74 11.12
N LEU A 46 7.67 21.58 12.19
CA LEU A 46 8.11 22.68 13.03
C LEU A 46 8.91 23.72 12.25
N GLU A 47 9.92 23.28 11.48
CA GLU A 47 10.79 24.17 10.72
C GLU A 47 10.04 24.84 9.56
N TRP A 48 9.14 24.11 8.90
CA TRP A 48 8.28 24.68 7.86
C TRP A 48 7.36 25.77 8.43
N VAL A 49 6.68 25.49 9.56
CA VAL A 49 5.78 26.43 10.21
C VAL A 49 6.50 27.71 10.63
N LYS A 50 7.71 27.60 11.19
CA LYS A 50 8.56 28.77 11.52
C LYS A 50 8.86 29.61 10.27
N GLY A 51 9.25 28.95 9.18
CA GLY A 51 9.51 29.60 7.89
C GLY A 51 8.28 30.34 7.34
N GLU A 52 7.11 29.71 7.41
CA GLU A 52 5.85 30.30 6.95
C GLU A 52 5.40 31.48 7.81
N ILE A 53 5.54 31.41 9.14
CA ILE A 53 5.28 32.54 10.03
C ILE A 53 6.16 33.74 9.63
N ALA A 54 7.47 33.52 9.49
CA ALA A 54 8.40 34.57 9.11
C ALA A 54 8.10 35.16 7.71
N ARG A 55 7.58 34.34 6.78
CA ARG A 55 7.11 34.79 5.46
C ARG A 55 5.85 35.63 5.56
N LEU A 56 4.82 35.13 6.26
CA LEU A 56 3.52 35.78 6.41
C LEU A 56 3.60 37.11 7.18
N GLU A 57 4.51 37.22 8.16
CA GLU A 57 4.73 38.48 8.89
C GLU A 57 5.19 39.62 7.98
N ARG A 58 5.87 39.31 6.87
CA ARG A 58 6.33 40.29 5.87
C ARG A 58 5.21 40.72 4.90
N LEU A 59 4.09 40.00 4.89
CA LEU A 59 2.95 40.27 4.01
C LEU A 59 2.00 41.33 4.60
N ASN A 60 1.11 41.83 3.74
CA ASN A 60 0.13 42.85 4.11
C ASN A 60 -0.91 42.30 5.11
N PRO A 61 -1.53 43.14 5.97
CA PRO A 61 -2.49 42.71 6.98
C PRO A 61 -3.61 41.75 6.55
N PRO A 62 -4.26 41.89 5.36
CA PRO A 62 -5.29 40.94 4.94
C PRO A 62 -4.76 39.52 4.70
N GLU A 63 -3.48 39.38 4.30
CA GLU A 63 -2.81 38.09 4.04
C GLU A 63 -2.31 37.43 5.33
N ARG A 64 -2.20 38.19 6.43
CA ARG A 64 -1.84 37.68 7.76
C ARG A 64 -2.93 36.84 8.43
N ARG A 65 -4.10 36.67 7.82
CA ARG A 65 -5.16 35.80 8.38
C ARG A 65 -4.70 34.35 8.56
N ALA A 66 -3.82 33.87 7.67
CA ALA A 66 -3.23 32.54 7.78
C ALA A 66 -2.24 32.42 8.97
N LEU A 67 -1.72 33.52 9.50
CA LEU A 67 -0.70 33.53 10.56
C LEU A 67 -1.18 32.85 11.85
N LEU A 68 -2.45 33.05 12.22
CA LEU A 68 -3.01 32.54 13.48
C LEU A 68 -3.00 30.99 13.54
N PRO A 69 -3.47 30.26 12.51
CA PRO A 69 -3.33 28.81 12.40
C PRO A 69 -1.89 28.31 12.51
N PHE A 70 -0.94 28.96 11.84
CA PHE A 70 0.48 28.60 11.94
C PHE A 70 1.04 28.82 13.35
N GLN A 71 0.75 29.96 13.99
CA GLN A 71 1.15 30.23 15.37
C GLN A 71 0.53 29.24 16.36
N GLY A 72 -0.74 28.89 16.14
CA GLY A 72 -1.42 27.86 16.92
C GLY A 72 -0.73 26.51 16.80
N LEU A 73 -0.35 26.08 15.59
CA LEU A 73 0.40 24.85 15.40
C LEU A 73 1.80 24.92 16.02
N LEU A 74 2.53 26.04 15.87
CA LEU A 74 3.85 26.22 16.48
C LEU A 74 3.82 26.06 18.00
N ASN A 75 2.91 26.76 18.68
CA ASN A 75 2.77 26.67 20.14
C ASN A 75 2.44 25.25 20.61
N ASN A 76 1.65 24.51 19.82
CA ASN A 76 1.33 23.11 20.11
C ASN A 76 2.55 22.21 19.87
N LEU A 77 3.36 22.46 18.85
CA LEU A 77 4.56 21.66 18.57
C LEU A 77 5.66 21.90 19.58
N GLU A 78 5.78 23.09 20.16
CA GLU A 78 6.70 23.35 21.27
C GLU A 78 6.34 22.53 22.51
N ASP A 79 5.07 22.15 22.67
CA ASP A 79 4.67 21.09 23.59
C ASP A 79 5.07 19.72 23.02
N SER A 80 5.91 19.00 23.77
CA SER A 80 6.47 17.71 23.34
C SER A 80 5.44 16.58 23.21
N ASP A 81 4.18 16.82 23.61
CA ASP A 81 3.11 15.83 23.63
C ASP A 81 2.34 15.67 22.29
N VAL A 82 2.63 16.53 21.30
CA VAL A 82 1.92 16.55 20.01
C VAL A 82 2.61 15.65 18.99
N VAL A 83 2.17 14.39 18.95
CA VAL A 83 2.61 13.37 18.00
C VAL A 83 1.41 12.60 17.42
N GLY A 84 1.64 11.84 16.33
CA GLY A 84 0.65 10.91 15.77
C GLY A 84 -0.69 11.57 15.45
N ALA A 85 -1.78 11.04 16.03
CA ALA A 85 -3.14 11.51 15.78
C ALA A 85 -3.38 12.98 16.20
N LYS A 86 -2.74 13.44 17.29
CA LYS A 86 -2.83 14.86 17.70
C LYS A 86 -2.20 15.76 16.65
N LEU A 87 -1.01 15.38 16.15
CA LEU A 87 -0.34 16.12 15.08
C LEU A 87 -1.20 16.14 13.81
N ALA A 88 -1.77 15.00 13.42
CA ALA A 88 -2.65 14.91 12.25
C ALA A 88 -3.84 15.87 12.34
N GLN A 89 -4.52 15.92 13.50
CA GLN A 89 -5.62 16.86 13.74
C GLN A 89 -5.19 18.33 13.61
N ARG A 90 -3.99 18.69 14.08
CA ARG A 90 -3.50 20.07 13.93
C ARG A 90 -3.17 20.40 12.47
N ILE A 91 -2.66 19.44 11.71
CA ILE A 91 -2.41 19.58 10.28
C ILE A 91 -3.72 19.72 9.51
N ASP A 92 -4.79 19.03 9.89
CA ASP A 92 -6.12 19.21 9.29
C ASP A 92 -6.60 20.66 9.44
N MET A 93 -6.47 21.23 10.64
CA MET A 93 -6.84 22.63 10.88
C MET A 93 -5.99 23.60 10.09
N LEU A 94 -4.70 23.33 9.95
CA LEU A 94 -3.82 24.14 9.11
C LEU A 94 -4.24 24.07 7.64
N MET A 95 -4.49 22.86 7.10
CA MET A 95 -4.96 22.65 5.72
C MET A 95 -6.23 23.45 5.41
N LEU A 96 -7.18 23.52 6.34
CA LEU A 96 -8.41 24.30 6.19
C LEU A 96 -8.17 25.82 6.19
N ALA A 97 -7.09 26.27 6.82
CA ALA A 97 -6.72 27.67 6.87
C ALA A 97 -5.90 28.15 5.67
N LEU A 98 -5.22 27.24 4.98
CA LEU A 98 -4.47 27.55 3.77
C LEU A 98 -5.41 27.96 2.65
N ALA A 99 -5.03 29.01 1.92
CA ALA A 99 -5.75 29.45 0.73
C ALA A 99 -5.77 28.32 -0.33
N GLU A 100 -6.82 28.26 -1.15
CA GLU A 100 -6.95 27.19 -2.17
C GLU A 100 -5.82 27.26 -3.20
N GLU A 101 -5.32 28.47 -3.47
CA GLU A 101 -4.19 28.76 -4.34
C GLU A 101 -2.82 28.35 -3.76
N ASP A 102 -2.72 28.09 -2.45
CA ASP A 102 -1.47 27.65 -1.81
C ASP A 102 -1.22 26.15 -2.06
N ARG A 103 -0.87 25.84 -3.31
CA ARG A 103 -0.63 24.47 -3.76
C ARG A 103 0.51 23.79 -2.99
N GLU A 104 1.55 24.54 -2.65
CA GLU A 104 2.72 24.00 -1.97
C GLU A 104 2.40 23.63 -0.52
N GLY A 105 1.81 24.55 0.25
CA GLY A 105 1.41 24.29 1.62
C GLY A 105 0.40 23.15 1.73
N ARG A 106 -0.59 23.13 0.82
CA ARG A 106 -1.60 22.05 0.78
C ARG A 106 -1.00 20.70 0.39
N LEU A 107 -0.09 20.65 -0.59
CA LEU A 107 0.59 19.40 -0.92
C LEU A 107 1.39 18.89 0.27
N ARG A 108 2.13 19.77 0.95
CA ARG A 108 2.92 19.43 2.14
C ARG A 108 2.06 18.92 3.30
N CYS A 109 0.95 19.58 3.63
CA CYS A 109 -0.02 19.06 4.60
C CYS A 109 -0.53 17.66 4.23
N THR A 110 -0.79 17.42 2.93
CA THR A 110 -1.24 16.11 2.44
C THR A 110 -0.16 15.04 2.65
N VAL A 111 1.12 15.37 2.40
CA VAL A 111 2.25 14.47 2.69
C VAL A 111 2.26 14.08 4.16
N TYR A 112 2.20 15.06 5.07
CA TYR A 112 2.25 14.77 6.49
C TYR A 112 1.08 13.91 6.96
N GLN A 113 -0.15 14.23 6.52
CA GLN A 113 -1.33 13.44 6.84
C GLN A 113 -1.20 11.98 6.37
N ALA A 114 -0.69 11.75 5.16
CA ALA A 114 -0.47 10.41 4.65
C ALA A 114 0.57 9.64 5.47
N ALA A 115 1.68 10.28 5.82
CA ALA A 115 2.71 9.71 6.70
C ALA A 115 2.20 9.41 8.12
N LEU A 116 1.19 10.16 8.58
CA LEU A 116 0.49 9.93 9.85
C LEU A 116 -0.65 8.91 9.75
N GLY A 117 -0.81 8.23 8.62
CA GLY A 117 -1.79 7.15 8.45
C GLY A 117 -3.14 7.57 7.87
N GLN A 118 -3.33 8.82 7.43
CA GLN A 118 -4.61 9.24 6.85
C GLN A 118 -4.79 8.67 5.43
N ARG A 119 -5.77 7.78 5.30
CA ARG A 119 -6.11 7.07 4.06
C ARG A 119 -6.39 7.99 2.88
N ALA A 120 -7.24 9.00 3.06
CA ALA A 120 -7.61 9.95 1.99
C ALA A 120 -6.38 10.68 1.43
N SER A 121 -5.45 11.04 2.30
CA SER A 121 -4.21 11.73 1.92
C SER A 121 -3.23 10.80 1.20
N MET A 122 -3.11 9.53 1.59
CA MET A 122 -2.30 8.53 0.84
C MET A 122 -2.79 8.39 -0.60
N ILE A 123 -4.12 8.31 -0.80
CA ILE A 123 -4.74 8.21 -2.12
C ILE A 123 -4.47 9.47 -2.94
N THR A 124 -4.61 10.64 -2.31
CA THR A 124 -4.36 11.92 -2.94
C THR A 124 -2.90 12.03 -3.40
N LEU A 125 -1.94 11.60 -2.58
CA LEU A 125 -0.52 11.58 -2.97
C LEU A 125 -0.24 10.60 -4.10
N ALA A 126 -0.82 9.40 -4.06
CA ALA A 126 -0.68 8.44 -5.15
C ALA A 126 -1.15 9.04 -6.48
N CYS A 127 -2.28 9.76 -6.46
CA CYS A 127 -2.82 10.45 -7.63
C CYS A 127 -1.94 11.61 -8.08
N ASN A 128 -1.45 12.43 -7.14
CA ASN A 128 -0.55 13.55 -7.45
C ASN A 128 0.75 13.06 -8.09
N ALA A 129 1.34 11.99 -7.54
CA ALA A 129 2.56 11.38 -8.07
C ALA A 129 2.33 10.79 -9.48
N ALA A 130 1.24 10.07 -9.69
CA ALA A 130 0.87 9.54 -11.00
C ALA A 130 0.60 10.64 -12.04
N THR A 131 -0.05 11.74 -11.61
CA THR A 131 -0.32 12.89 -12.48
C THR A 131 0.97 13.60 -12.88
N ALA A 132 1.88 13.83 -11.93
CA ALA A 132 3.18 14.43 -12.20
C ALA A 132 4.03 13.56 -13.14
N LEU A 133 4.02 12.23 -12.94
CA LEU A 133 4.69 11.28 -13.81
C LEU A 133 4.13 11.32 -15.24
N ALA A 134 2.80 11.35 -15.38
CA ALA A 134 2.16 11.37 -16.69
C ALA A 134 2.47 12.67 -17.45
N ALA A 135 2.47 13.82 -16.76
CA ALA A 135 2.86 15.10 -17.34
C ALA A 135 4.33 15.12 -17.79
N SER A 136 5.23 14.51 -17.01
CA SER A 136 6.65 14.41 -17.37
C SER A 136 6.86 13.54 -18.63
N ALA A 137 6.16 12.40 -18.72
CA ALA A 137 6.23 11.49 -19.87
C ALA A 137 5.78 12.11 -21.20
N GLU A 138 4.96 13.17 -21.19
CA GLU A 138 4.62 13.92 -22.41
C GLU A 138 5.80 14.74 -22.94
N THR A 139 6.75 15.10 -22.08
CA THR A 139 7.87 15.98 -22.42
C THR A 139 9.14 15.24 -22.81
N SER A 140 9.32 14.00 -22.32
CA SER A 140 10.50 13.17 -22.59
C SER A 140 10.11 11.69 -22.77
N PRO A 141 10.60 11.02 -23.84
CA PRO A 141 10.36 9.59 -24.05
C PRO A 141 11.20 8.70 -23.12
N GLU A 142 12.30 9.21 -22.55
CA GLU A 142 13.13 8.47 -21.60
C GLU A 142 12.83 8.89 -20.16
N PRO A 143 12.58 7.92 -19.25
CA PRO A 143 12.27 8.22 -17.85
C PRO A 143 13.52 8.70 -17.11
N THR A 144 13.39 9.87 -16.48
CA THR A 144 14.38 10.50 -15.61
C THR A 144 14.38 9.88 -14.21
N LEU A 145 15.36 10.27 -13.36
CA LEU A 145 15.31 9.89 -11.94
C LEU A 145 14.04 10.41 -11.24
N VAL A 146 13.57 11.60 -11.63
CA VAL A 146 12.32 12.18 -11.12
C VAL A 146 11.13 11.27 -11.43
N ASP A 147 11.04 10.78 -12.67
CA ASP A 147 9.95 9.89 -13.10
C ASP A 147 9.94 8.58 -12.30
N LEU A 148 11.12 8.01 -12.06
CA LEU A 148 11.25 6.80 -11.25
C LEU A 148 10.80 7.03 -9.80
N THR A 149 11.19 8.16 -9.19
CA THR A 149 10.76 8.49 -7.82
C THR A 149 9.27 8.75 -7.71
N LEU A 150 8.65 9.39 -8.71
CA LEU A 150 7.19 9.57 -8.77
C LEU A 150 6.45 8.25 -8.96
N ALA A 151 6.96 7.36 -9.81
CA ALA A 151 6.40 6.02 -9.98
C ALA A 151 6.45 5.22 -8.66
N TRP A 152 7.58 5.27 -7.95
CA TRP A 152 7.72 4.64 -6.64
C TRP A 152 6.80 5.27 -5.59
N ALA A 153 6.65 6.60 -5.58
CA ALA A 153 5.73 7.27 -4.67
C ALA A 153 4.29 6.80 -4.90
N ALA A 154 3.84 6.78 -6.16
CA ALA A 154 2.50 6.33 -6.51
C ALA A 154 2.25 4.87 -6.08
N LEU A 155 3.17 3.97 -6.42
CA LEU A 155 3.06 2.55 -6.07
C LEU A 155 3.18 2.31 -4.56
N GLY A 156 4.07 3.02 -3.88
CA GLY A 156 4.30 2.90 -2.44
C GLY A 156 3.07 3.28 -1.62
N TRP A 157 2.42 4.41 -1.95
CA TRP A 157 1.20 4.82 -1.25
C TRP A 157 0.00 3.89 -1.55
N LEU A 158 -0.11 3.36 -2.78
CA LEU A 158 -1.12 2.34 -3.10
C LEU A 158 -0.86 1.02 -2.38
N ALA A 159 0.40 0.61 -2.22
CA ALA A 159 0.76 -0.58 -1.48
C ALA A 159 0.49 -0.42 0.02
N ALA A 160 0.84 0.74 0.61
CA ALA A 160 0.51 1.07 2.00
C ALA A 160 -1.01 0.99 2.23
N LEU A 161 -1.80 1.54 1.31
CA LEU A 161 -3.25 1.42 1.33
C LEU A 161 -3.74 -0.03 1.28
N ALA A 162 -3.10 -0.88 0.45
CA ALA A 162 -3.48 -2.28 0.29
C ALA A 162 -3.11 -3.17 1.49
N THR A 163 -2.22 -2.69 2.38
CA THR A 163 -1.87 -3.39 3.63
C THR A 163 -2.83 -3.12 4.78
N ASP A 164 -3.76 -2.18 4.61
CA ASP A 164 -4.88 -1.95 5.53
C ASP A 164 -5.87 -3.12 5.44
N ASP A 165 -6.23 -3.73 6.58
CA ASP A 165 -7.19 -4.83 6.67
C ASP A 165 -8.59 -4.43 6.12
N ALA A 166 -8.88 -3.12 5.98
CA ALA A 166 -10.10 -2.58 5.38
C ALA A 166 -10.01 -2.31 3.86
N PHE A 167 -8.96 -2.79 3.16
CA PHE A 167 -8.84 -2.64 1.72
C PHE A 167 -9.70 -3.66 0.96
N VAL A 168 -10.65 -3.16 0.16
CA VAL A 168 -11.46 -3.97 -0.76
C VAL A 168 -10.88 -3.81 -2.17
N PRO A 169 -10.35 -4.86 -2.81
CA PRO A 169 -9.84 -4.79 -4.18
C PRO A 169 -10.93 -4.36 -5.17
N LEU A 170 -10.56 -3.59 -6.21
CA LEU A 170 -11.43 -3.18 -7.32
C LEU A 170 -11.83 -4.32 -8.26
N SER A 171 -11.80 -5.58 -7.81
CA SER A 171 -11.94 -6.77 -8.66
C SER A 171 -13.29 -6.91 -9.38
N ASP A 172 -14.31 -6.18 -8.94
CA ASP A 172 -15.65 -6.20 -9.54
C ASP A 172 -15.90 -5.07 -10.56
N HIS A 173 -14.87 -4.25 -10.86
CA HIS A 173 -15.00 -3.15 -11.82
C HIS A 173 -14.50 -3.53 -13.22
N PRO A 174 -15.20 -3.11 -14.28
CA PRO A 174 -14.78 -3.37 -15.65
C PRO A 174 -13.37 -2.81 -15.90
N ARG A 175 -12.62 -3.54 -16.72
CA ARG A 175 -11.26 -3.15 -17.11
C ARG A 175 -11.29 -1.71 -17.63
N PRO A 176 -10.37 -0.85 -17.14
CA PRO A 176 -10.37 0.57 -17.48
C PRO A 176 -10.35 0.81 -19.00
N GLU A 177 -11.23 1.69 -19.49
CA GLU A 177 -11.16 2.18 -20.88
C GLU A 177 -9.82 2.91 -21.08
N ARG A 178 -9.16 2.63 -22.20
CA ARG A 178 -7.96 3.34 -22.64
C ARG A 178 -8.41 4.60 -23.37
N PHE A 179 -8.03 5.77 -22.85
CA PHE A 179 -8.19 7.03 -23.57
C PHE A 179 -7.02 7.24 -24.53
N GLU A 180 -7.19 8.11 -25.52
CA GLU A 180 -6.13 8.43 -26.49
C GLU A 180 -4.91 9.09 -25.84
N SER A 181 -5.12 9.82 -24.74
CA SER A 181 -4.04 10.38 -23.91
C SER A 181 -3.77 9.51 -22.69
N SER A 182 -2.48 9.24 -22.44
CA SER A 182 -1.98 8.59 -21.23
C SER A 182 -2.22 9.44 -19.99
N VAL A 183 -2.17 10.78 -20.11
CA VAL A 183 -2.50 11.73 -19.04
C VAL A 183 -3.99 11.69 -18.71
N ASP A 184 -4.86 11.69 -19.72
CA ASP A 184 -6.31 11.58 -19.49
C ASP A 184 -6.68 10.23 -18.89
N THR A 185 -6.00 9.16 -19.31
CA THR A 185 -6.12 7.82 -18.71
C THR A 185 -5.71 7.84 -17.24
N ALA A 186 -4.53 8.38 -16.91
CA ALA A 186 -4.05 8.46 -15.53
C ALA A 186 -4.97 9.35 -14.65
N LEU A 187 -5.42 10.50 -15.16
CA LEU A 187 -6.34 11.40 -14.47
C LEU A 187 -7.71 10.77 -14.25
N TRP A 188 -8.27 10.10 -15.26
CA TRP A 188 -9.56 9.44 -15.15
C TRP A 188 -9.51 8.29 -14.14
N HIS A 189 -8.50 7.41 -14.23
CA HIS A 189 -8.38 6.26 -13.33
C HIS A 189 -7.98 6.68 -11.91
N GLY A 190 -7.08 7.66 -11.78
CA GLY A 190 -6.75 8.27 -10.48
C GLY A 190 -7.99 8.87 -9.81
N ARG A 191 -8.79 9.64 -10.54
CA ARG A 191 -10.04 10.22 -10.00
C ARG A 191 -11.12 9.17 -9.74
N ALA A 192 -11.20 8.11 -10.53
CA ALA A 192 -12.13 7.01 -10.30
C ALA A 192 -11.78 6.25 -9.00
N ILE A 193 -10.49 6.01 -8.76
CA ILE A 193 -9.98 5.43 -7.51
C ILE A 193 -10.27 6.36 -6.32
N VAL A 194 -10.02 7.67 -6.44
CA VAL A 194 -10.36 8.66 -5.40
C VAL A 194 -11.84 8.63 -5.06
N ARG A 195 -12.73 8.71 -6.06
CA ARG A 195 -14.19 8.69 -5.84
C ARG A 195 -14.66 7.41 -5.16
N PHE A 196 -14.15 6.26 -5.62
CA PHE A 196 -14.46 4.96 -5.03
C PHE A 196 -14.03 4.89 -3.55
N LEU A 197 -12.81 5.31 -3.25
CA LEU A 197 -12.25 5.25 -1.90
C LEU A 197 -12.84 6.33 -0.97
N SER A 198 -13.33 7.44 -1.52
CA SER A 198 -14.04 8.50 -0.79
C SER A 198 -15.54 8.23 -0.60
N GLY A 199 -16.08 7.14 -1.16
CA GLY A 199 -17.51 6.79 -1.08
C GLY A 199 -18.42 7.64 -1.98
N GLU A 200 -17.85 8.38 -2.93
CA GLU A 200 -18.62 9.14 -3.92
C GLU A 200 -19.06 8.20 -5.06
N ALA A 201 -20.36 8.21 -5.38
CA ALA A 201 -20.88 7.40 -6.48
C ALA A 201 -20.25 7.84 -7.82
N PRO A 202 -19.76 6.91 -8.66
CA PRO A 202 -19.16 7.26 -9.93
C PRO A 202 -20.17 7.95 -10.88
N PRO A 203 -19.71 8.81 -11.81
CA PRO A 203 -20.59 9.46 -12.77
C PRO A 203 -21.36 8.40 -13.58
N LYS A 204 -22.69 8.50 -13.57
CA LYS A 204 -23.59 7.67 -14.38
C LYS A 204 -23.54 8.11 -15.84
N VAL A 205 -22.45 7.86 -16.54
CA VAL A 205 -22.42 7.98 -18.01
C VAL A 205 -21.74 6.74 -18.58
N LEU A 206 -22.56 5.94 -19.28
CA LEU A 206 -22.24 4.75 -20.08
C LEU A 206 -21.85 3.43 -19.38
N LEU A 207 -22.58 3.03 -18.33
CA LEU A 207 -22.74 1.60 -18.06
C LEU A 207 -23.82 1.03 -19.00
N ARG A 208 -23.38 0.49 -20.14
CA ARG A 208 -24.24 -0.31 -21.04
C ARG A 208 -24.65 -1.60 -20.32
N GLN A 209 -25.78 -1.52 -19.62
CA GLN A 209 -26.93 -2.42 -19.46
C GLN A 209 -26.92 -3.89 -19.97
N ARG A 210 -25.79 -4.57 -20.15
CA ARG A 210 -25.76 -5.95 -20.69
C ARG A 210 -25.04 -7.00 -19.86
N TYR A 211 -24.61 -6.70 -18.64
CA TYR A 211 -23.92 -7.68 -17.79
C TYR A 211 -24.69 -7.98 -16.50
N ARG A 212 -26.01 -8.19 -16.61
CA ARG A 212 -26.84 -8.62 -15.47
C ARG A 212 -27.51 -9.99 -15.60
N ASP A 213 -27.40 -10.65 -16.76
CA ASP A 213 -28.23 -11.84 -17.01
C ASP A 213 -27.48 -13.17 -17.14
N ASN A 214 -26.15 -13.25 -17.00
CA ASN A 214 -25.41 -14.52 -17.11
C ASN A 214 -24.48 -14.82 -15.92
N ALA A 215 -24.94 -14.56 -14.69
CA ALA A 215 -24.28 -15.03 -13.48
C ALA A 215 -24.62 -16.50 -13.19
N THR A 216 -24.19 -17.43 -14.04
CA THR A 216 -23.93 -18.83 -13.65
C THR A 216 -23.12 -19.52 -14.75
N GLN A 217 -22.04 -20.20 -14.34
CA GLN A 217 -21.14 -21.08 -15.13
C GLN A 217 -19.94 -20.43 -15.86
N HIS A 218 -18.76 -20.79 -15.33
CA HIS A 218 -17.39 -20.65 -15.85
C HIS A 218 -16.59 -19.40 -15.41
N CYS A 219 -16.24 -19.34 -14.12
CA CYS A 219 -14.95 -18.74 -13.74
C CYS A 219 -13.82 -19.63 -14.26
N ASP A 220 -12.84 -19.06 -14.95
CA ASP A 220 -11.67 -19.79 -15.42
C ASP A 220 -10.90 -20.37 -14.21
N ALA A 221 -10.56 -21.67 -14.26
CA ALA A 221 -9.78 -22.32 -13.22
C ALA A 221 -8.42 -21.63 -13.00
N ALA A 222 -7.87 -21.00 -14.04
CA ALA A 222 -6.65 -20.19 -13.92
C ALA A 222 -6.87 -18.93 -13.07
N GLU A 223 -7.96 -18.20 -13.30
CA GLU A 223 -8.30 -17.01 -12.51
C GLU A 223 -8.55 -17.37 -11.03
N ARG A 224 -9.20 -18.51 -10.77
CA ARG A 224 -9.43 -19.02 -9.40
C ARG A 224 -8.11 -19.33 -8.69
N LYS A 225 -7.18 -20.05 -9.34
CA LYS A 225 -5.85 -20.33 -8.80
C LYS A 225 -5.07 -19.04 -8.51
N GLN A 226 -5.11 -18.09 -9.42
CA GLN A 226 -4.42 -16.81 -9.27
C GLN A 226 -5.02 -15.94 -8.16
N TRP A 227 -6.34 -16.03 -7.94
CA TRP A 227 -7.00 -15.43 -6.79
C TRP A 227 -6.53 -16.04 -5.46
N LEU A 228 -6.44 -17.38 -5.37
CA LEU A 228 -5.94 -18.07 -4.17
C LEU A 228 -4.51 -17.65 -3.80
N ILE A 229 -3.63 -17.54 -4.79
CA ILE A 229 -2.26 -17.07 -4.58
C ILE A 229 -2.22 -15.65 -4.02
N ARG A 230 -3.06 -14.75 -4.53
CA ARG A 230 -3.13 -13.37 -4.00
C ARG A 230 -3.60 -13.35 -2.54
N GLN A 231 -4.62 -14.15 -2.21
CA GLN A 231 -5.13 -14.26 -0.84
C GLN A 231 -4.12 -14.90 0.13
N ALA A 232 -3.23 -15.76 -0.37
CA ALA A 232 -2.12 -16.32 0.39
C ALA A 232 -0.98 -15.32 0.69
N GLY A 233 -1.08 -14.08 0.20
CA GLY A 233 -0.01 -13.07 0.29
C GLY A 233 1.12 -13.29 -0.72
N GLY A 234 0.85 -14.01 -1.83
CA GLY A 234 1.84 -14.35 -2.85
C GLY A 234 2.51 -15.71 -2.62
N VAL A 235 3.61 -15.93 -3.32
CA VAL A 235 4.39 -17.17 -3.28
C VAL A 235 5.88 -16.88 -3.09
N LEU A 236 6.59 -17.86 -2.55
CA LEU A 236 8.04 -17.88 -2.38
C LEU A 236 8.64 -19.01 -3.23
N GLU A 237 9.83 -18.75 -3.78
CA GLU A 237 10.59 -19.73 -4.56
C GLU A 237 11.32 -20.73 -3.66
N GLU A 238 11.57 -21.93 -4.19
CA GLU A 238 12.12 -23.07 -3.44
C GLU A 238 13.44 -22.76 -2.73
N ASP A 239 14.38 -22.10 -3.41
CA ASP A 239 15.69 -21.72 -2.86
C ASP A 239 15.55 -20.81 -1.65
N PHE A 240 14.63 -19.83 -1.72
CA PHE A 240 14.37 -18.91 -0.62
C PHE A 240 13.73 -19.62 0.58
N VAL A 241 12.80 -20.53 0.35
CA VAL A 241 12.16 -21.30 1.43
C VAL A 241 13.15 -22.21 2.13
N ALA A 242 14.03 -22.87 1.37
CA ALA A 242 15.07 -23.74 1.92
C ALA A 242 16.03 -22.95 2.82
N ASP A 243 16.49 -21.78 2.34
CA ASP A 243 17.36 -20.87 3.11
C ASP A 243 16.64 -20.37 4.38
N TRP A 244 15.40 -19.91 4.26
CA TRP A 244 14.61 -19.39 5.39
C TRP A 244 14.37 -20.44 6.48
N LEU A 245 14.16 -21.69 6.08
CA LEU A 245 13.99 -22.82 7.00
C LEU A 245 15.33 -23.39 7.51
N GLY A 246 16.47 -22.94 6.98
CA GLY A 246 17.80 -23.46 7.32
C GLY A 246 18.00 -24.92 6.90
N MET A 247 17.39 -25.35 5.78
CA MET A 247 17.45 -26.73 5.29
C MET A 247 17.96 -26.80 3.84
N SER A 248 18.40 -27.98 3.42
CA SER A 248 18.81 -28.22 2.03
C SER A 248 17.60 -28.37 1.10
N LEU A 249 17.74 -28.04 -0.20
CA LEU A 249 16.67 -28.24 -1.19
C LEU A 249 16.13 -29.69 -1.23
N PRO A 250 16.96 -30.75 -1.20
CA PRO A 250 16.45 -32.12 -1.14
C PRO A 250 15.72 -32.45 0.17
N GLU A 251 16.01 -31.73 1.25
CA GLU A 251 15.26 -31.86 2.50
C GLU A 251 13.90 -31.17 2.40
N LEU A 252 13.86 -29.92 1.90
CA LEU A 252 12.60 -29.21 1.65
C LEU A 252 11.65 -30.03 0.78
N ARG A 253 12.15 -30.61 -0.33
CA ARG A 253 11.35 -31.48 -1.21
C ARG A 253 10.77 -32.68 -0.49
N ARG A 254 11.54 -33.33 0.39
CA ARG A 254 11.05 -34.47 1.20
C ARG A 254 9.92 -34.05 2.16
N TYR A 255 9.99 -32.86 2.75
CA TYR A 255 8.91 -32.32 3.58
C TYR A 255 7.66 -32.02 2.76
N THR A 256 7.84 -31.40 1.60
CA THR A 256 6.74 -31.12 0.67
C THR A 256 6.05 -32.41 0.19
N GLU A 257 6.82 -33.42 -0.22
CA GLU A 257 6.31 -34.74 -0.63
C GLU A 257 5.63 -35.49 0.53
N GLY A 258 6.16 -35.34 1.75
CA GLY A 258 5.55 -35.84 2.98
C GLY A 258 4.22 -35.14 3.35
N GLY A 259 3.91 -34.03 2.69
CA GLY A 259 2.72 -33.23 2.92
C GLY A 259 2.81 -32.35 4.17
N ASP A 260 4.02 -32.09 4.67
CA ASP A 260 4.29 -31.16 5.78
C ASP A 260 4.15 -29.69 5.33
N LEU A 261 4.36 -29.41 4.05
CA LEU A 261 4.22 -28.07 3.47
C LEU A 261 3.29 -28.12 2.26
N ILE A 262 2.68 -26.96 1.95
CA ILE A 262 1.93 -26.79 0.72
C ILE A 262 2.89 -26.20 -0.32
N ALA A 263 3.19 -26.99 -1.35
CA ALA A 263 3.75 -26.47 -2.59
C ALA A 263 2.73 -26.65 -3.71
N VAL A 264 2.49 -25.59 -4.47
CA VAL A 264 1.61 -25.61 -5.64
C VAL A 264 2.44 -25.49 -6.91
N ASP A 265 2.01 -26.18 -7.96
CA ASP A 265 2.62 -26.03 -9.29
C ASP A 265 2.10 -24.74 -9.95
N MET A 266 3.03 -23.87 -10.32
CA MET A 266 2.81 -22.69 -11.15
C MET A 266 3.80 -22.72 -12.32
N ASP A 267 3.28 -22.84 -13.54
CA ASP A 267 4.07 -22.88 -14.78
C ASP A 267 5.18 -23.95 -14.76
N GLY A 268 4.88 -25.13 -14.18
CA GLY A 268 5.82 -26.25 -14.07
C GLY A 268 6.88 -26.09 -12.98
N ARG A 269 6.72 -25.11 -12.08
CA ARG A 269 7.60 -24.87 -10.93
C ARG A 269 6.83 -25.02 -9.64
N ALA A 270 7.45 -25.66 -8.65
CA ALA A 270 6.93 -25.70 -7.30
C ALA A 270 7.16 -24.35 -6.62
N VAL A 271 6.08 -23.73 -6.16
CA VAL A 271 6.12 -22.48 -5.39
C VAL A 271 5.34 -22.64 -4.08
N TYR A 272 5.75 -21.88 -3.06
CA TYR A 272 5.24 -22.04 -1.71
C TYR A 272 4.38 -20.83 -1.32
N PRO A 273 3.07 -20.98 -1.08
CA PRO A 273 2.22 -19.91 -0.59
C PRO A 273 2.79 -19.21 0.65
N ALA A 274 2.93 -17.88 0.60
CA ALA A 274 3.69 -17.11 1.59
C ALA A 274 3.10 -17.16 3.01
N PHE A 275 1.78 -17.32 3.15
CA PHE A 275 1.11 -17.35 4.45
C PHE A 275 1.68 -18.40 5.41
N GLN A 276 2.15 -19.55 4.90
CA GLN A 276 2.65 -20.64 5.75
C GLN A 276 4.05 -20.36 6.32
N LEU A 277 4.79 -19.36 5.80
CA LEU A 277 6.19 -19.05 6.11
C LEU A 277 6.37 -17.70 6.83
N LYS A 278 5.34 -17.23 7.55
CA LYS A 278 5.41 -15.94 8.27
C LYS A 278 6.39 -15.94 9.45
N ASN A 279 6.43 -17.04 10.20
CA ASN A 279 7.32 -17.24 11.35
C ASN A 279 7.41 -18.74 11.70
N PRO A 280 8.41 -19.18 12.48
CA PRO A 280 8.61 -20.60 12.80
C PRO A 280 7.37 -21.28 13.41
N THR A 281 6.63 -20.58 14.26
CA THR A 281 5.40 -21.10 14.88
C THR A 281 4.31 -21.40 13.85
N THR A 282 4.16 -20.53 12.85
CA THR A 282 3.19 -20.70 11.76
C THR A 282 3.48 -21.98 10.96
N VAL A 283 4.75 -22.25 10.67
CA VAL A 283 5.15 -23.47 9.96
C VAL A 283 4.77 -24.71 10.78
N LEU A 284 5.03 -24.71 12.08
CA LEU A 284 4.66 -25.83 12.95
C LEU A 284 3.14 -26.03 13.05
N ASP A 285 2.38 -24.94 13.15
CA ASP A 285 0.91 -24.98 13.20
C ASP A 285 0.34 -25.55 11.88
N VAL A 286 0.84 -25.08 10.73
CA VAL A 286 0.42 -25.58 9.40
C VAL A 286 0.78 -27.06 9.25
N ARG A 287 1.99 -27.48 9.62
CA ARG A 287 2.40 -28.89 9.59
C ARG A 287 1.47 -29.79 10.39
N LYS A 288 1.15 -29.39 11.62
CA LYS A 288 0.22 -30.12 12.50
C LYS A 288 -1.14 -30.27 11.84
N ILE A 289 -1.68 -29.20 11.25
CA ILE A 289 -2.95 -29.25 10.52
C ILE A 289 -2.90 -30.18 9.31
N LEU A 290 -1.87 -30.07 8.48
CA LEU A 290 -1.73 -30.90 7.28
C LEU A 290 -1.56 -32.38 7.59
N SER A 291 -0.97 -32.71 8.74
CA SER A 291 -0.80 -34.09 9.22
C SER A 291 -2.12 -34.80 9.55
N VAL A 292 -3.15 -34.04 9.95
CA VAL A 292 -4.47 -34.58 10.31
C VAL A 292 -5.50 -34.40 9.20
N MET A 293 -5.16 -33.64 8.16
CA MET A 293 -6.05 -33.33 7.05
C MET A 293 -6.03 -34.45 5.99
N PRO A 294 -7.20 -35.02 5.61
CA PRO A 294 -7.25 -36.12 4.64
C PRO A 294 -7.06 -35.65 3.19
N ILE A 295 -7.34 -34.38 2.88
CA ILE A 295 -7.06 -33.79 1.55
C ILE A 295 -5.57 -33.96 1.25
N ARG A 296 -5.23 -34.45 0.05
CA ARG A 296 -3.83 -34.57 -0.42
C ARG A 296 -3.45 -33.57 -1.50
N SER A 297 -4.42 -33.05 -2.25
CA SER A 297 -4.17 -32.05 -3.30
C SER A 297 -3.69 -30.73 -2.69
N SER A 298 -2.52 -30.24 -3.12
CA SER A 298 -1.95 -28.97 -2.64
C SER A 298 -2.86 -27.77 -2.91
N TRP A 299 -3.48 -27.72 -4.09
CA TRP A 299 -4.42 -26.65 -4.43
C TRP A 299 -5.67 -26.67 -3.57
N MET A 300 -6.21 -27.85 -3.26
CA MET A 300 -7.38 -27.97 -2.36
C MET A 300 -7.02 -27.64 -0.91
N ARG A 301 -5.82 -28.03 -0.44
CA ARG A 301 -5.32 -27.63 0.88
C ARG A 301 -5.21 -26.12 1.00
N LEU A 302 -4.62 -25.48 -0.02
CA LEU A 302 -4.52 -24.02 -0.09
C LEU A 302 -5.91 -23.35 -0.08
N GLU A 303 -6.82 -23.84 -0.92
CA GLU A 303 -8.20 -23.33 -0.97
C GLU A 303 -8.91 -23.48 0.36
N TRP A 304 -8.75 -24.62 1.05
CA TRP A 304 -9.32 -24.85 2.37
C TRP A 304 -8.86 -23.80 3.39
N PHE A 305 -7.56 -23.47 3.43
CA PHE A 305 -7.03 -22.46 4.35
C PHE A 305 -7.61 -21.05 4.13
N LEU A 306 -8.09 -20.78 2.93
CA LEU A 306 -8.53 -19.46 2.46
C LEU A 306 -10.05 -19.38 2.24
N THR A 307 -10.79 -20.46 2.53
CA THR A 307 -12.24 -20.50 2.38
C THR A 307 -12.91 -20.24 3.73
N PRO A 308 -13.82 -19.25 3.84
CA PRO A 308 -14.59 -18.99 5.04
C PRO A 308 -15.33 -20.23 5.56
N ALA A 309 -15.29 -20.46 6.87
CA ALA A 309 -16.00 -21.56 7.51
C ALA A 309 -16.99 -21.03 8.55
N SER A 310 -18.25 -21.46 8.46
CA SER A 310 -19.31 -21.06 9.40
C SER A 310 -19.00 -21.45 10.85
N VAL A 311 -18.35 -22.60 11.06
CA VAL A 311 -17.91 -23.06 12.40
C VAL A 311 -16.83 -22.18 13.02
N LEU A 312 -16.12 -21.38 12.21
CA LEU A 312 -15.16 -20.37 12.65
C LEU A 312 -15.79 -18.96 12.67
N GLY A 313 -17.12 -18.85 12.66
CA GLY A 313 -17.82 -17.57 12.65
C GLY A 313 -17.75 -16.81 11.33
N GLY A 314 -17.43 -17.51 10.22
CA GLY A 314 -17.24 -16.90 8.90
C GLY A 314 -15.79 -16.53 8.60
N ASP A 315 -14.88 -16.73 9.56
CA ASP A 315 -13.44 -16.59 9.30
C ASP A 315 -12.90 -17.78 8.49
N THR A 316 -11.81 -17.52 7.76
CA THR A 316 -11.00 -18.57 7.14
C THR A 316 -10.16 -19.30 8.19
N PRO A 317 -9.78 -20.57 7.96
CA PRO A 317 -8.84 -21.27 8.85
C PRO A 317 -7.54 -20.50 9.10
N TRP A 318 -7.04 -19.77 8.10
CA TRP A 318 -5.86 -18.93 8.25
C TRP A 318 -6.09 -17.75 9.21
N GLN A 319 -7.21 -17.04 9.09
CA GLN A 319 -7.56 -15.94 10.00
C GLN A 319 -7.73 -16.44 11.44
N ALA A 320 -8.43 -17.56 11.62
CA ALA A 320 -8.62 -18.18 12.93
C ALA A 320 -7.28 -18.61 13.56
N LEU A 321 -6.33 -19.13 12.77
CA LEU A 321 -4.98 -19.43 13.28
C LEU A 321 -4.23 -18.20 13.76
N ARG A 322 -4.31 -17.08 13.01
CA ARG A 322 -3.71 -15.81 13.44
C ARG A 322 -4.34 -15.27 14.72
N ALA A 323 -5.65 -15.49 14.90
CA ALA A 323 -6.36 -15.16 16.13
C ALA A 323 -6.09 -16.14 17.30
N GLY A 324 -5.30 -17.19 17.07
CA GLY A 324 -4.90 -18.16 18.09
C GLY A 324 -5.86 -19.34 18.29
N TRP A 325 -6.87 -19.50 17.43
CA TRP A 325 -7.90 -20.54 17.56
C TRP A 325 -7.45 -21.90 17.00
N ARG A 326 -6.27 -22.37 17.43
CA ARG A 326 -5.57 -23.53 16.85
C ARG A 326 -6.37 -24.83 16.91
N GLU A 327 -6.96 -25.14 18.07
CA GLU A 327 -7.68 -26.41 18.25
C GLU A 327 -8.97 -26.46 17.41
N ALA A 328 -9.70 -25.34 17.29
CA ALA A 328 -10.87 -25.26 16.41
C ALA A 328 -10.52 -25.51 14.94
N VAL A 329 -9.39 -24.98 14.48
CA VAL A 329 -8.90 -25.20 13.11
C VAL A 329 -8.44 -26.65 12.90
N LEU A 330 -7.82 -27.28 13.91
CA LEU A 330 -7.44 -28.70 13.86
C LEU A 330 -8.66 -29.62 13.79
N ASP A 331 -9.71 -29.34 14.58
CA ASP A 331 -10.95 -30.12 14.54
C ASP A 331 -11.67 -29.96 13.20
N LEU A 332 -11.67 -28.74 12.64
CA LEU A 332 -12.18 -28.52 11.29
C LEU A 332 -11.37 -29.28 10.23
N ALA A 333 -10.05 -29.34 10.36
CA ALA A 333 -9.19 -30.07 9.42
C ALA A 333 -9.44 -31.59 9.44
N ARG A 334 -9.74 -32.16 10.62
CA ARG A 334 -10.08 -33.59 10.79
C ARG A 334 -11.42 -33.95 10.19
N SER A 335 -12.40 -33.05 10.28
CA SER A 335 -13.78 -33.29 9.82
C SER A 335 -13.97 -33.09 8.30
N HIS A 336 -13.01 -32.46 7.64
CA HIS A 336 -13.10 -32.18 6.22
C HIS A 336 -12.87 -33.45 5.38
N GLY A 337 -13.93 -34.01 4.79
CA GLY A 337 -13.92 -35.30 4.07
C GLY A 337 -14.84 -36.38 4.67
N ALA A 338 -15.62 -36.04 5.70
CA ALA A 338 -16.62 -36.92 6.32
C ALA A 338 -18.06 -36.70 5.79
N GLU A 339 -18.24 -35.95 4.70
CA GLU A 339 -19.51 -35.82 3.97
C GLU A 339 -19.35 -36.20 2.49
#